data_AF-A0A839ILZ8-F1
#
_entry.id   AF-A0A839ILZ8-F1
#
_cell.length_a   1.000
_cell.length_b   1.000
_cell.length_c   1.000
_cell.angle_alpha   90.00
_cell.angle_beta   90.00
_cell.angle_gamma   90.00
#
_symmetry.space_group_name_H-M   'P 1'
#
loop_
_entity.id
_entity.type
_entity.pdbx_description
1 polymer ?
#
loop_
_entity_poly.entity_id
_entity_poly.type
_entity_poly.pdbx_seq_one_letter_code
_entity_poly.pdbx_strand_id
1 'polypeptide(L)'
;MPQFDYTSIPRLKRNAASIIGPSLIYPGGSGAYIITNYDSFHHWDVTADKGVISRKDELITLDIPAGEVAGIANLTVSRNGITDSVQITISENAVAKPSVVAPVNGAVDVVECPVIMLSDFKTYPANADSEKSVSVRIIDQQGNVVWELEDQVPGTELKVPKGVLSPAHTYRPQGRHSGNTFGYSEWSDMDTSFTTTDSFGPAFHGDIYQGDIVLGPVGGDWLLLAPAAKRTLKKWGLSNIEVSLKDISSASEPDDKTGQQNTDVLVSDTYRNINDGLGSIGSPAAEYCRSLGYDLPNKEELYFIWQSREVIDSVDGEGNTLGDYISYGLGGAVKCWSSSECHRAVSWTMDFNTKTMGVYPKEGDAWVLPVRRVPV
;
A
#
# COMPACT_ATOMS: atom_id res chain seq x y z
N MET A 1 -73.98 51.75 2.11
CA MET A 1 -72.90 50.90 1.58
C MET A 1 -71.92 50.66 2.71
N PRO A 2 -71.56 49.41 3.06
CA PRO A 2 -70.55 49.18 4.07
C PRO A 2 -69.19 49.64 3.54
N GLN A 3 -68.52 50.49 4.30
CA GLN A 3 -67.16 50.94 4.05
C GLN A 3 -66.21 49.79 4.38
N PHE A 4 -65.54 49.26 3.36
CA PHE A 4 -64.48 48.26 3.57
C PHE A 4 -63.33 48.92 4.32
N ASP A 5 -63.07 48.44 5.54
CA ASP A 5 -61.93 48.83 6.35
C ASP A 5 -60.69 48.03 5.94
N TYR A 6 -59.80 48.68 5.20
CA TYR A 6 -58.53 48.09 4.73
C TYR A 6 -57.45 48.02 5.82
N THR A 7 -57.72 48.43 7.07
CA THR A 7 -56.71 48.42 8.14
C THR A 7 -56.48 47.06 8.79
N SER A 8 -57.33 46.05 8.49
CA SER A 8 -57.31 44.74 9.14
C SER A 8 -56.72 43.59 8.31
N ILE A 9 -56.26 43.84 7.08
CA ILE A 9 -55.50 42.83 6.33
C ILE A 9 -54.06 42.88 6.86
N PRO A 10 -53.48 41.79 7.40
CA PRO A 10 -52.06 41.75 7.70
C PRO A 10 -51.34 42.12 6.41
N ARG A 11 -50.62 43.26 6.41
CA ARG A 11 -49.76 43.64 5.30
C ARG A 11 -48.80 42.47 5.10
N LEU A 12 -49.14 41.56 4.19
CA LEU A 12 -48.17 40.70 3.53
C LEU A 12 -46.99 41.61 3.19
N LYS A 13 -45.77 41.18 3.52
CA LYS A 13 -44.50 41.85 3.16
C LYS A 13 -44.32 41.98 1.62
N ARG A 14 -45.37 42.32 0.88
CA ARG A 14 -45.41 42.45 -0.58
C ARG A 14 -44.48 43.55 -1.09
N ASN A 15 -44.09 44.48 -0.20
CA ASN A 15 -43.15 45.55 -0.48
C ASN A 15 -41.75 45.32 0.12
N ALA A 16 -41.46 44.17 0.74
CA ALA A 16 -40.10 43.86 1.18
C ALA A 16 -39.25 43.33 0.00
N ALA A 17 -37.95 43.55 0.07
CA ALA A 17 -37.00 42.93 -0.85
C ALA A 17 -36.98 41.41 -0.63
N SER A 18 -36.98 40.63 -1.71
CA SER A 18 -36.70 39.19 -1.63
C SER A 18 -35.36 38.92 -2.29
N ILE A 19 -34.44 38.31 -1.54
CA ILE A 19 -33.03 38.16 -1.92
C ILE A 19 -32.68 36.67 -1.86
N ILE A 20 -31.97 36.19 -2.88
CA ILE A 20 -31.36 34.86 -2.89
C ILE A 20 -29.86 34.98 -3.17
N GLY A 21 -29.06 34.12 -2.57
CA GLY A 21 -27.61 34.09 -2.76
C GLY A 21 -26.92 33.20 -1.72
N PRO A 22 -25.58 33.15 -1.71
CA PRO A 22 -24.82 32.32 -0.78
C PRO A 22 -24.96 32.85 0.65
N SER A 23 -25.13 31.94 1.61
CA SER A 23 -25.13 32.24 3.05
C SER A 23 -23.73 32.24 3.68
N LEU A 24 -22.69 31.88 2.93
CA LEU A 24 -21.30 31.77 3.39
C LEU A 24 -20.35 32.40 2.37
N ILE A 25 -19.42 33.25 2.85
CA ILE A 25 -18.29 33.81 2.09
C ILE A 25 -17.01 33.65 2.94
N TYR A 26 -15.85 33.64 2.30
CA TYR A 26 -14.54 33.68 2.97
C TYR A 26 -13.90 35.06 2.79
N PRO A 27 -13.03 35.51 3.71
CA PRO A 27 -12.23 36.71 3.52
C PRO A 27 -11.52 36.68 2.15
N GLY A 28 -11.61 37.75 1.37
CA GLY A 28 -11.06 37.84 0.01
C GLY A 28 -11.95 37.27 -1.09
N GLY A 29 -13.11 36.70 -0.73
CA GLY A 29 -14.09 36.17 -1.67
C GLY A 29 -15.21 37.15 -2.03
N SER A 30 -16.01 36.76 -3.03
CA SER A 30 -17.15 37.52 -3.53
C SER A 30 -18.42 36.67 -3.54
N GLY A 31 -19.55 37.24 -3.14
CA GLY A 31 -20.88 36.63 -3.22
C GLY A 31 -21.79 37.36 -4.21
N ALA A 32 -22.52 36.61 -5.03
CA ALA A 32 -23.53 37.14 -5.94
C ALA A 32 -24.94 36.87 -5.38
N TYR A 33 -25.74 37.94 -5.28
CA TYR A 33 -27.10 37.90 -4.75
C TYR A 33 -28.08 38.49 -5.76
N ILE A 34 -29.27 37.91 -5.86
CA ILE A 34 -30.32 38.33 -6.79
C ILE A 34 -31.52 38.82 -6.00
N ILE A 35 -32.00 40.02 -6.34
CA ILE A 35 -33.29 40.54 -5.89
C ILE A 35 -34.39 39.91 -6.75
N THR A 36 -35.09 38.90 -6.25
CA THR A 36 -36.02 38.07 -7.04
C THR A 36 -37.31 38.80 -7.44
N ASN A 37 -37.65 39.88 -6.73
CA ASN A 37 -38.79 40.75 -7.01
C ASN A 37 -38.35 42.14 -7.50
N TYR A 38 -37.19 42.22 -8.16
CA TYR A 38 -36.68 43.44 -8.73
C TYR A 38 -37.60 43.98 -9.81
N ASP A 39 -37.71 45.31 -9.84
CA ASP A 39 -38.27 46.05 -10.95
C ASP A 39 -37.65 47.46 -10.97
N SER A 40 -37.55 48.04 -12.16
CA SER A 40 -36.90 49.34 -12.38
C SER A 40 -37.78 50.53 -11.96
N PHE A 41 -39.02 50.31 -11.51
CA PHE A 41 -39.93 51.39 -11.10
C PHE A 41 -39.79 51.75 -9.62
N HIS A 42 -39.08 50.92 -8.83
CA HIS A 42 -38.85 51.15 -7.42
C HIS A 42 -37.45 51.72 -7.16
N HIS A 43 -37.33 52.48 -6.07
CA HIS A 43 -36.04 52.89 -5.55
C HIS A 43 -35.48 51.75 -4.70
N TRP A 44 -34.27 51.32 -5.03
CA TRP A 44 -33.56 50.26 -4.35
C TRP A 44 -32.27 50.83 -3.77
N ASP A 45 -32.04 50.58 -2.48
CA ASP A 45 -30.76 50.86 -1.80
C ASP A 45 -30.19 49.56 -1.26
N VAL A 46 -28.88 49.40 -1.33
CA VAL A 46 -28.19 48.21 -0.85
C VAL A 46 -26.98 48.63 -0.02
N THR A 47 -26.86 48.09 1.18
CA THR A 47 -25.74 48.32 2.09
C THR A 47 -25.28 47.02 2.74
N ALA A 48 -24.01 46.94 3.13
CA ALA A 48 -23.50 45.93 4.04
C ALA A 48 -22.69 46.61 5.13
N ASP A 49 -22.67 46.00 6.30
CA ASP A 49 -21.81 46.38 7.42
C ASP A 49 -20.36 45.90 7.25
N LYS A 50 -20.14 44.88 6.42
CA LYS A 50 -18.84 44.33 6.07
C LYS A 50 -18.69 44.20 4.55
N GLY A 51 -17.50 44.48 4.05
CA GLY A 51 -17.17 44.37 2.64
C GLY A 51 -17.59 45.55 1.77
N VAL A 52 -17.42 45.40 0.46
CA VAL A 52 -17.74 46.39 -0.56
C VAL A 52 -18.90 45.87 -1.38
N ILE A 53 -19.93 46.70 -1.57
CA ILE A 53 -21.09 46.36 -2.38
C ILE A 53 -21.02 47.07 -3.73
N SER A 54 -21.35 46.32 -4.78
CA SER A 54 -21.83 46.90 -6.03
C SER A 54 -23.20 46.33 -6.38
N ARG A 55 -24.05 47.14 -7.01
CA ARG A 55 -25.35 46.69 -7.55
C ARG A 55 -25.46 47.10 -9.01
N LYS A 56 -25.89 46.16 -9.84
CA LYS A 56 -26.33 46.42 -11.21
C LYS A 56 -27.69 45.75 -11.40
N ASP A 57 -28.72 46.57 -11.59
CA ASP A 57 -30.11 46.12 -11.71
C ASP A 57 -30.51 45.24 -10.51
N GLU A 58 -30.92 43.99 -10.75
CA GLU A 58 -31.28 42.99 -9.73
C GLU A 58 -30.08 42.30 -9.07
N LEU A 59 -28.89 42.41 -9.65
CA LEU A 59 -27.68 41.71 -9.19
C LEU A 59 -26.91 42.56 -8.19
N ILE A 60 -26.66 42.00 -7.02
CA ILE A 60 -25.80 42.54 -5.97
C ILE A 60 -24.53 41.69 -5.91
N THR A 61 -23.38 42.34 -5.90
CA THR A 61 -22.10 41.72 -5.60
C THR A 61 -21.59 42.25 -4.27
N LEU A 62 -21.27 41.34 -3.35
CA LEU A 62 -20.63 41.63 -2.07
C LEU A 62 -19.20 41.07 -2.08
N ASP A 63 -18.22 41.95 -2.07
CA ASP A 63 -16.79 41.61 -2.01
C ASP A 63 -16.29 41.75 -0.57
N ILE A 64 -15.83 40.64 0.03
CA ILE A 64 -15.26 40.64 1.37
C ILE A 64 -13.74 40.82 1.27
N PRO A 65 -13.14 41.83 1.92
CA PRO A 65 -11.68 42.01 1.94
C PRO A 65 -10.94 40.80 2.52
N ALA A 66 -9.73 40.52 2.02
CA ALA A 66 -8.90 39.39 2.46
C ALA A 66 -8.54 39.40 3.96
N GLY A 67 -8.52 40.59 4.58
CA GLY A 67 -8.23 40.76 6.01
C GLY A 67 -9.47 40.89 6.90
N GLU A 68 -10.67 40.68 6.36
CA GLU A 68 -11.90 40.74 7.15
C GLU A 68 -11.94 39.59 8.16
N VAL A 69 -12.39 39.87 9.38
CA VAL A 69 -12.47 38.86 10.44
C VAL A 69 -13.72 38.01 10.25
N ALA A 70 -13.60 36.70 10.51
CA ALA A 70 -14.73 35.79 10.56
C ALA A 70 -15.86 36.33 11.46
N GLY A 71 -17.10 36.06 11.07
CA GLY A 71 -18.28 36.61 11.74
C GLY A 71 -19.51 36.65 10.84
N ILE A 72 -20.37 37.64 11.06
CA ILE A 72 -21.59 37.83 10.27
C ILE A 72 -21.49 39.17 9.54
N ALA A 73 -21.74 39.16 8.23
CA ALA A 73 -22.06 40.33 7.43
C ALA A 73 -23.58 40.42 7.25
N ASN A 74 -24.15 41.61 7.48
CA ASN A 74 -25.56 41.91 7.25
C ASN A 74 -25.70 42.65 5.93
N LEU A 75 -26.17 41.94 4.90
CA LEU A 75 -26.57 42.55 3.63
C LEU A 75 -27.99 43.10 3.77
N THR A 76 -28.16 44.41 3.70
CA THR A 76 -29.45 45.08 3.82
C THR A 76 -29.89 45.63 2.46
N VAL A 77 -31.12 45.30 2.05
CA VAL A 77 -31.74 45.81 0.82
C VAL A 77 -33.01 46.56 1.20
N SER A 78 -33.11 47.80 0.76
CA SER A 78 -34.30 48.65 0.92
C SER A 78 -35.06 48.76 -0.39
N ARG A 79 -36.38 48.59 -0.35
CA ARG A 79 -37.31 48.86 -1.45
C ARG A 79 -38.24 49.99 -1.02
N ASN A 80 -38.13 51.17 -1.63
CA ASN A 80 -38.89 52.37 -1.28
C ASN A 80 -38.88 52.68 0.24
N GLY A 81 -37.72 52.51 0.89
CA GLY A 81 -37.54 52.77 2.32
C GLY A 81 -37.92 51.60 3.26
N ILE A 82 -38.41 50.48 2.73
CA ILE A 82 -38.68 49.26 3.52
C ILE A 82 -37.49 48.32 3.40
N THR A 83 -36.81 48.08 4.53
CA THR A 83 -35.59 47.26 4.59
C THR A 83 -35.88 45.80 4.88
N ASP A 84 -35.15 44.92 4.21
CA ASP A 84 -34.96 43.52 4.61
C ASP A 84 -33.45 43.22 4.66
N SER A 85 -33.04 42.27 5.52
CA SER A 85 -31.63 41.97 5.77
C SER A 85 -31.38 40.47 5.69
N VAL A 86 -30.27 40.09 5.06
CA VAL A 86 -29.77 38.72 5.00
C VAL A 86 -28.47 38.65 5.77
N GLN A 87 -28.38 37.66 6.67
CA GLN A 87 -27.16 37.35 7.38
C GLN A 87 -26.30 36.40 6.54
N ILE A 88 -25.04 36.79 6.35
CA ILE A 88 -24.04 36.06 5.59
C ILE A 88 -22.91 35.74 6.55
N THR A 89 -22.60 34.46 6.71
CA THR A 89 -21.47 34.04 7.52
C THR A 89 -20.17 34.30 6.75
N ILE A 90 -19.23 34.99 7.38
CA ILE A 90 -17.83 35.06 6.95
C ILE A 90 -17.08 34.00 7.74
N SER A 91 -16.56 32.98 7.05
CA SER A 91 -15.76 31.92 7.69
C SER A 91 -14.33 32.37 7.96
N GLU A 92 -13.58 31.59 8.74
CA GLU A 92 -12.12 31.77 8.83
C GLU A 92 -11.45 31.27 7.55
N ASN A 93 -10.29 31.86 7.21
CA ASN A 93 -9.44 31.30 6.17
C ASN A 93 -8.96 29.92 6.61
N ALA A 94 -9.01 28.95 5.71
CA ALA A 94 -8.73 27.56 6.06
C ALA A 94 -8.13 26.79 4.89
N VAL A 95 -7.40 25.72 5.22
CA VAL A 95 -7.08 24.67 4.26
C VAL A 95 -8.32 23.81 4.06
N ALA A 96 -8.68 23.54 2.81
CA ALA A 96 -9.81 22.69 2.49
C ALA A 96 -9.54 21.26 2.96
N LYS A 97 -10.56 20.64 3.56
CA LYS A 97 -10.54 19.22 3.91
C LYS A 97 -10.32 18.37 2.64
N PRO A 98 -9.32 17.48 2.59
CA PRO A 98 -9.10 16.62 1.43
C PRO A 98 -10.07 15.43 1.39
N SER A 99 -10.09 14.73 0.26
CA SER A 99 -10.69 13.41 0.12
C SER A 99 -9.60 12.36 -0.19
N VAL A 100 -9.80 11.11 0.22
CA VAL A 100 -8.93 10.00 -0.20
C VAL A 100 -9.28 9.61 -1.64
N VAL A 101 -8.26 9.57 -2.52
CA VAL A 101 -8.35 9.21 -3.93
C VAL A 101 -7.96 7.74 -4.13
N ALA A 102 -6.94 7.26 -3.42
CA ALA A 102 -6.50 5.88 -3.44
C ALA A 102 -6.15 5.36 -2.03
N PRO A 103 -6.50 4.10 -1.70
CA PRO A 103 -7.38 3.20 -2.44
C PRO A 103 -8.77 3.80 -2.67
N VAL A 104 -9.42 3.44 -3.78
CA VAL A 104 -10.78 3.92 -4.08
C VAL A 104 -11.77 3.32 -3.08
N ASN A 105 -12.86 4.04 -2.82
CA ASN A 105 -13.85 3.57 -1.86
C ASN A 105 -14.44 2.20 -2.26
N GLY A 106 -14.40 1.25 -1.33
CA GLY A 106 -14.85 -0.12 -1.52
C GLY A 106 -13.86 -1.04 -2.24
N ALA A 107 -12.61 -0.61 -2.45
CA ALA A 107 -11.58 -1.45 -3.06
C ALA A 107 -11.41 -2.78 -2.27
N VAL A 108 -11.29 -3.89 -2.99
CA VAL A 108 -10.98 -5.23 -2.44
C VAL A 108 -9.62 -5.68 -2.96
N ASP A 109 -9.10 -6.78 -2.41
CA ASP A 109 -7.82 -7.38 -2.81
C ASP A 109 -6.63 -6.40 -2.73
N VAL A 110 -6.69 -5.45 -1.80
CA VAL A 110 -5.60 -4.50 -1.59
C VAL A 110 -4.42 -5.23 -0.96
N VAL A 111 -3.26 -5.12 -1.61
CA VAL A 111 -1.99 -5.73 -1.15
C VAL A 111 -1.50 -5.11 0.17
N GLU A 112 -0.52 -5.73 0.83
CA GLU A 112 -0.04 -5.35 2.18
C GLU A 112 0.46 -3.91 2.32
N CYS A 113 1.04 -3.36 1.26
CA CYS A 113 1.71 -2.06 1.28
C CYS A 113 1.07 -1.08 0.27
N PRO A 114 -0.23 -0.74 0.41
CA PRO A 114 -0.87 0.18 -0.53
C PRO A 114 -0.25 1.58 -0.40
N VAL A 115 -0.37 2.36 -1.47
CA VAL A 115 -0.06 3.80 -1.45
C VAL A 115 -1.36 4.56 -1.19
N ILE A 116 -1.35 5.42 -0.18
CA ILE A 116 -2.47 6.33 0.09
C ILE A 116 -2.30 7.58 -0.76
N MET A 117 -3.35 7.98 -1.48
CA MET A 117 -3.36 9.21 -2.26
C MET A 117 -4.52 10.09 -1.81
N LEU A 118 -4.26 11.37 -1.59
CA LEU A 118 -5.27 12.38 -1.26
C LEU A 118 -5.56 13.26 -2.47
N SER A 119 -6.68 13.99 -2.41
CA SER A 119 -7.00 15.05 -3.37
C SER A 119 -6.03 16.21 -3.24
N ASP A 120 -5.87 16.97 -4.33
CA ASP A 120 -5.05 18.17 -4.37
C ASP A 120 -5.31 19.14 -3.21
N PHE A 121 -4.23 19.78 -2.74
CA PHE A 121 -4.29 20.87 -1.78
C PHE A 121 -5.15 22.03 -2.30
N LYS A 122 -6.08 22.49 -1.47
CA LYS A 122 -6.94 23.64 -1.76
C LYS A 122 -7.10 24.48 -0.49
N THR A 123 -7.41 25.76 -0.67
CA THR A 123 -7.64 26.69 0.43
C THR A 123 -8.94 27.45 0.21
N TYR A 124 -9.45 28.02 1.29
CA TYR A 124 -10.52 28.99 1.27
C TYR A 124 -10.03 30.30 1.90
N PRO A 125 -10.02 31.43 1.15
CA PRO A 125 -10.30 31.53 -0.29
C PRO A 125 -9.25 30.79 -1.14
N ALA A 126 -9.54 30.57 -2.43
CA ALA A 126 -8.67 29.81 -3.31
C ALA A 126 -7.27 30.45 -3.46
N ASN A 127 -6.23 29.62 -3.39
CA ASN A 127 -4.82 30.01 -3.55
C ASN A 127 -4.28 31.02 -2.52
N ALA A 128 -4.89 31.12 -1.34
CA ALA A 128 -4.47 32.05 -0.28
C ALA A 128 -3.40 31.48 0.66
N ASP A 129 -3.06 30.20 0.54
CA ASP A 129 -1.93 29.58 1.22
C ASP A 129 -1.23 28.59 0.29
N SER A 130 -0.05 28.15 0.67
CA SER A 130 0.71 27.09 -0.01
C SER A 130 0.82 25.87 0.89
N GLU A 131 0.77 24.69 0.29
CA GLU A 131 0.92 23.42 1.00
C GLU A 131 2.27 23.34 1.71
N LYS A 132 2.25 22.93 2.97
CA LYS A 132 3.42 22.75 3.82
C LYS A 132 3.70 21.27 4.08
N SER A 133 2.68 20.49 4.42
CA SER A 133 2.80 19.07 4.69
C SER A 133 1.51 18.29 4.49
N VAL A 134 1.64 16.96 4.42
CA VAL A 134 0.54 15.99 4.39
C VAL A 134 0.66 15.02 5.56
N SER A 135 -0.45 14.72 6.23
CA SER A 135 -0.54 13.65 7.22
C SER A 135 -1.60 12.63 6.81
N VAL A 136 -1.33 11.35 7.06
CA VAL A 136 -2.27 10.25 6.80
C VAL A 136 -2.32 9.28 7.98
N ARG A 137 -3.47 8.66 8.17
CA ARG A 137 -3.65 7.57 9.13
C ARG A 137 -4.57 6.50 8.58
N ILE A 138 -4.39 5.28 9.07
CA ILE A 138 -5.24 4.13 8.73
C ILE A 138 -5.90 3.64 10.02
N ILE A 139 -7.21 3.45 9.92
CA ILE A 139 -8.06 3.03 11.02
C ILE A 139 -8.65 1.66 10.71
N ASP A 140 -8.64 0.76 11.69
CA ASP A 140 -9.24 -0.58 11.57
C ASP A 140 -10.78 -0.56 11.76
N GLN A 141 -11.44 -1.72 11.64
CA GLN A 141 -12.88 -1.84 11.84
C GLN A 141 -13.33 -1.56 13.29
N GLN A 142 -12.41 -1.64 14.25
CA GLN A 142 -12.64 -1.38 15.67
C GLN A 142 -12.47 0.11 16.02
N GLY A 143 -11.99 0.92 15.06
CA GLY A 143 -11.75 2.36 15.24
C GLY A 143 -10.36 2.69 15.78
N ASN A 144 -9.43 1.75 15.83
CA ASN A 144 -8.06 2.00 16.26
C ASN A 144 -7.20 2.50 15.10
N VAL A 145 -6.32 3.46 15.38
CA VAL A 145 -5.28 3.87 14.43
C VAL A 145 -4.19 2.78 14.42
N VAL A 146 -4.07 2.06 13.30
CA VAL A 146 -3.05 1.01 13.12
C VAL A 146 -1.76 1.55 12.51
N TRP A 147 -1.84 2.71 11.84
CA TRP A 147 -0.69 3.40 11.27
C TRP A 147 -0.98 4.87 11.04
N GLU A 148 0.05 5.69 11.20
CA GLU A 148 -0.01 7.14 11.00
C GLU A 148 1.34 7.65 10.51
N LEU A 149 1.30 8.58 9.55
CA LEU A 149 2.41 9.41 9.14
C LEU A 149 2.00 10.87 9.32
N GLU A 150 2.83 11.63 10.01
CA GLU A 150 2.61 13.05 10.23
C GLU A 150 3.60 13.90 9.45
N ASP A 151 3.14 15.04 8.95
CA ASP A 151 3.96 16.13 8.39
C ASP A 151 4.94 15.72 7.30
N GLN A 152 4.49 14.86 6.39
CA GLN A 152 5.28 14.49 5.22
C GLN A 152 5.36 15.65 4.25
N VAL A 153 6.53 15.82 3.63
CA VAL A 153 6.74 16.86 2.60
C VAL A 153 5.80 16.57 1.41
N PRO A 154 5.13 17.58 0.83
CA PRO A 154 4.26 17.39 -0.32
C PRO A 154 4.95 16.65 -1.46
N GLY A 155 4.27 15.68 -2.06
CA GLY A 155 4.82 14.79 -3.09
C GLY A 155 5.57 13.56 -2.58
N THR A 156 5.73 13.40 -1.26
CA THR A 156 6.24 12.15 -0.67
C THR A 156 5.24 11.01 -0.93
N GLU A 157 5.73 9.84 -1.34
CA GLU A 157 4.90 8.64 -1.48
C GLU A 157 4.41 8.17 -0.10
N LEU A 158 3.10 8.19 0.11
CA LEU A 158 2.47 7.81 1.39
C LEU A 158 2.20 6.30 1.43
N LYS A 159 3.27 5.52 1.39
CA LYS A 159 3.22 4.06 1.33
C LYS A 159 3.12 3.44 2.72
N VAL A 160 2.16 2.52 2.89
CA VAL A 160 2.01 1.75 4.13
C VAL A 160 3.16 0.74 4.25
N PRO A 161 3.86 0.67 5.41
CA PRO A 161 4.91 -0.31 5.65
C PRO A 161 4.40 -1.75 5.72
N LYS A 162 5.31 -2.70 5.45
CA LYS A 162 5.07 -4.14 5.64
C LYS A 162 4.74 -4.45 7.12
N GLY A 163 3.81 -5.37 7.35
CA GLY A 163 3.43 -5.85 8.68
C GLY A 163 2.46 -4.94 9.44
N VAL A 164 1.99 -3.85 8.84
CA VAL A 164 1.00 -2.93 9.44
C VAL A 164 -0.43 -3.44 9.24
N LEU A 165 -0.74 -3.89 8.03
CA LEU A 165 -2.07 -4.41 7.70
C LEU A 165 -2.12 -5.90 8.01
N SER A 166 -3.33 -6.41 8.24
CA SER A 166 -3.67 -7.83 8.35
C SER A 166 -4.43 -8.26 7.10
N PRO A 167 -4.28 -9.51 6.62
CA PRO A 167 -5.05 -9.99 5.48
C PRO A 167 -6.55 -10.12 5.82
N ALA A 168 -7.39 -10.15 4.78
CA ALA A 168 -8.86 -10.23 4.88
C ALA A 168 -9.49 -9.20 5.85
N HIS A 169 -8.88 -8.01 6.00
CA HIS A 169 -9.37 -6.95 6.89
C HIS A 169 -9.76 -5.70 6.12
N THR A 170 -10.82 -5.03 6.60
CA THR A 170 -11.22 -3.72 6.09
C THR A 170 -10.60 -2.59 6.91
N TYR A 171 -10.11 -1.58 6.21
CA TYR A 171 -9.51 -0.39 6.80
C TYR A 171 -10.15 0.88 6.24
N ARG A 172 -10.03 1.97 6.99
CA ARG A 172 -10.47 3.32 6.60
C ARG A 172 -9.28 4.28 6.64
N PRO A 173 -8.74 4.69 5.48
CA PRO A 173 -7.72 5.72 5.44
C PRO A 173 -8.33 7.11 5.69
N GLN A 174 -7.58 7.98 6.35
CA GLN A 174 -7.85 9.41 6.41
C GLN A 174 -6.58 10.19 6.09
N GLY A 175 -6.76 11.39 5.55
CA GLY A 175 -5.68 12.33 5.32
C GLY A 175 -6.06 13.76 5.67
N ARG A 176 -5.06 14.59 5.92
CA ARG A 176 -5.20 16.03 6.05
C ARG A 176 -3.99 16.73 5.44
N HIS A 177 -4.22 17.95 5.01
CA HIS A 177 -3.17 18.83 4.54
C HIS A 177 -2.82 19.84 5.62
N SER A 178 -1.62 20.42 5.56
CA SER A 178 -1.28 21.63 6.30
C SER A 178 -0.79 22.72 5.34
N GLY A 179 -1.18 23.95 5.63
CA GLY A 179 -0.70 25.15 4.95
C GLY A 179 0.43 25.82 5.73
N ASN A 180 1.17 26.72 5.08
CA ASN A 180 2.22 27.49 5.75
C ASN A 180 1.66 28.50 6.75
N THR A 181 0.45 29.00 6.49
CA THR A 181 -0.19 30.08 7.26
C THR A 181 -1.43 29.58 8.00
N PHE A 182 -2.27 28.77 7.35
CA PHE A 182 -3.58 28.37 7.87
C PHE A 182 -3.55 27.11 8.75
N GLY A 183 -2.38 26.50 8.95
CA GLY A 183 -2.25 25.29 9.76
C GLY A 183 -2.90 24.08 9.09
N TYR A 184 -3.41 23.14 9.89
CA TYR A 184 -4.01 21.91 9.37
C TYR A 184 -5.44 22.12 8.87
N SER A 185 -5.78 21.42 7.79
CA SER A 185 -7.17 21.13 7.48
C SER A 185 -7.77 20.17 8.51
N GLU A 186 -9.10 20.09 8.52
CA GLU A 186 -9.78 18.93 9.08
C GLU A 186 -9.32 17.63 8.38
N TRP A 187 -9.40 16.51 9.11
CA TRP A 187 -9.21 15.18 8.51
C TRP A 187 -10.31 14.89 7.50
N SER A 188 -9.96 14.19 6.41
CA SER A 188 -10.90 13.70 5.41
C SER A 188 -12.00 12.85 6.04
N ASP A 189 -13.16 12.79 5.41
CA ASP A 189 -14.28 11.96 5.89
C ASP A 189 -13.90 10.46 5.91
N MET A 190 -14.53 9.70 6.81
CA MET A 190 -14.33 8.25 6.94
C MET A 190 -15.11 7.41 5.91
N ASP A 191 -15.56 8.02 4.83
CA ASP A 191 -16.44 7.37 3.85
C ASP A 191 -15.70 6.39 2.94
N THR A 192 -14.37 6.52 2.84
CA THR A 192 -13.51 5.62 2.07
C THR A 192 -13.11 4.43 2.93
N SER A 193 -13.34 3.21 2.41
CA SER A 193 -12.80 1.99 2.98
C SER A 193 -12.16 1.10 1.92
N PHE A 194 -11.23 0.24 2.31
CA PHE A 194 -10.72 -0.83 1.46
C PHE A 194 -10.53 -2.12 2.24
N THR A 195 -10.61 -3.26 1.57
CA THR A 195 -10.37 -4.60 2.13
C THR A 195 -9.10 -5.18 1.53
N THR A 196 -8.22 -5.65 2.39
CA THR A 196 -6.99 -6.31 1.97
C THR A 196 -7.25 -7.69 1.40
N THR A 197 -6.36 -8.18 0.54
CA THR A 197 -6.34 -9.58 0.07
C THR A 197 -6.40 -10.59 1.23
N ASP A 198 -6.92 -11.79 0.95
CA ASP A 198 -7.02 -12.91 1.90
C ASP A 198 -5.65 -13.44 2.37
N SER A 199 -4.58 -13.12 1.63
CA SER A 199 -3.19 -13.38 2.03
C SER A 199 -2.24 -12.35 1.41
N PHE A 200 -1.27 -11.87 2.20
CA PHE A 200 -0.16 -11.04 1.72
C PHE A 200 1.02 -11.85 1.20
N GLY A 201 0.99 -13.16 1.42
CA GLY A 201 1.87 -14.10 0.75
C GLY A 201 1.58 -14.16 -0.75
N PRO A 202 2.43 -14.83 -1.52
CA PRO A 202 2.13 -15.14 -2.91
C PRO A 202 0.74 -15.79 -3.03
N ALA A 203 -0.04 -15.32 -4.01
CA ALA A 203 -1.47 -15.61 -4.04
C ALA A 203 -1.74 -17.11 -4.23
N PHE A 204 -0.94 -17.83 -5.02
CA PHE A 204 -1.11 -19.26 -5.27
C PHE A 204 0.21 -20.01 -5.55
N HIS A 205 0.17 -21.33 -5.33
CA HIS A 205 1.22 -22.27 -5.79
C HIS A 205 1.38 -22.14 -7.31
N GLY A 206 2.60 -21.82 -7.76
CA GLY A 206 2.95 -21.58 -9.16
C GLY A 206 3.08 -20.11 -9.54
N ASP A 207 2.67 -19.18 -8.68
CA ASP A 207 2.86 -17.76 -8.96
C ASP A 207 4.34 -17.35 -8.97
N ILE A 208 4.62 -16.24 -9.65
CA ILE A 208 5.93 -15.61 -9.64
C ILE A 208 5.94 -14.46 -8.61
N TYR A 209 6.75 -14.60 -7.56
CA TYR A 209 6.94 -13.59 -6.53
C TYR A 209 8.38 -13.07 -6.54
N GLN A 210 8.55 -11.81 -6.94
CA GLN A 210 9.86 -11.15 -7.10
C GLN A 210 10.84 -11.95 -8.00
N GLY A 211 10.32 -12.62 -9.01
CA GLY A 211 11.09 -13.43 -9.95
C GLY A 211 11.32 -14.89 -9.53
N ASP A 212 10.79 -15.32 -8.38
CA ASP A 212 10.87 -16.70 -7.89
C ASP A 212 9.53 -17.41 -7.98
N ILE A 213 9.57 -18.73 -8.08
CA ILE A 213 8.40 -19.59 -8.23
C ILE A 213 7.90 -19.99 -6.84
N VAL A 214 6.62 -19.74 -6.58
CA VAL A 214 6.00 -20.03 -5.28
C VAL A 214 5.61 -21.50 -5.22
N LEU A 215 6.13 -22.24 -4.25
CA LEU A 215 5.83 -23.66 -4.09
C LEU A 215 4.69 -23.92 -3.10
N GLY A 216 4.62 -23.13 -2.03
CA GLY A 216 3.62 -23.30 -0.98
C GLY A 216 4.18 -23.12 0.43
N PRO A 217 3.33 -23.22 1.47
CA PRO A 217 3.74 -23.09 2.85
C PRO A 217 4.49 -24.35 3.33
N VAL A 218 5.67 -24.15 3.95
CA VAL A 218 6.50 -25.19 4.57
C VAL A 218 7.02 -24.67 5.91
N GLY A 219 6.53 -25.23 7.02
CA GLY A 219 7.02 -24.90 8.35
C GLY A 219 6.75 -23.46 8.81
N GLY A 220 5.66 -22.84 8.35
CA GLY A 220 5.27 -21.47 8.72
C GLY A 220 5.78 -20.36 7.79
N ASP A 221 6.56 -20.72 6.76
CA ASP A 221 6.99 -19.81 5.69
C ASP A 221 6.47 -20.29 4.33
N TRP A 222 6.33 -19.39 3.37
CA TRP A 222 6.29 -19.73 1.96
C TRP A 222 7.67 -20.13 1.47
N LEU A 223 7.77 -21.29 0.82
CA LEU A 223 8.98 -21.73 0.11
C LEU A 223 8.92 -21.26 -1.34
N LEU A 224 9.93 -20.51 -1.76
CA LEU A 224 10.07 -19.98 -3.11
C LEU A 224 11.31 -20.58 -3.76
N LEU A 225 11.19 -21.04 -5.00
CA LEU A 225 12.26 -21.63 -5.80
C LEU A 225 12.81 -20.60 -6.79
N ALA A 226 14.14 -20.48 -6.86
CA ALA A 226 14.79 -19.65 -7.85
C ALA A 226 14.47 -20.10 -9.30
N PRO A 227 14.37 -19.16 -10.24
CA PRO A 227 14.08 -19.48 -11.65
C PRO A 227 15.17 -20.36 -12.26
N ALA A 228 14.83 -21.10 -13.33
CA ALA A 228 15.73 -22.00 -14.05
C ALA A 228 17.13 -21.42 -14.34
N ALA A 229 17.22 -20.13 -14.71
CA ALA A 229 18.48 -19.44 -15.00
C ALA A 229 19.47 -19.36 -13.82
N LYS A 230 19.03 -19.59 -12.58
CA LYS A 230 19.87 -19.60 -11.37
C LYS A 230 20.27 -21.01 -10.92
N ARG A 231 19.86 -22.06 -11.62
CA ARG A 231 20.19 -23.44 -11.30
C ARG A 231 21.47 -23.85 -12.03
N THR A 232 22.35 -24.57 -11.35
CA THR A 232 23.63 -25.01 -11.93
C THR A 232 24.13 -26.26 -11.23
N LEU A 233 25.04 -26.99 -11.89
CA LEU A 233 25.84 -28.03 -11.26
C LEU A 233 26.87 -27.41 -10.31
N LYS A 234 26.99 -27.98 -9.11
CA LYS A 234 28.06 -27.72 -8.14
C LYS A 234 28.42 -29.01 -7.40
N LYS A 235 29.62 -29.04 -6.85
CA LYS A 235 29.97 -29.95 -5.75
C LYS A 235 29.28 -29.52 -4.46
N TRP A 236 28.97 -30.48 -3.60
CA TRP A 236 28.53 -30.18 -2.25
C TRP A 236 29.67 -29.58 -1.42
N GLY A 237 30.90 -30.11 -1.58
CA GLY A 237 32.12 -29.64 -0.90
C GLY A 237 32.41 -30.38 0.42
N LEU A 238 33.34 -29.88 1.24
CA LEU A 238 33.61 -30.41 2.59
C LEU A 238 33.67 -31.97 2.66
N SER A 239 34.20 -32.62 1.63
CA SER A 239 34.23 -34.09 1.57
C SER A 239 35.24 -34.64 2.58
N ASN A 240 34.84 -35.67 3.33
CA ASN A 240 35.56 -36.20 4.51
C ASN A 240 35.73 -35.23 5.68
N ILE A 241 35.01 -34.10 5.68
CA ILE A 241 34.92 -33.17 6.81
C ILE A 241 33.60 -33.40 7.54
N GLU A 242 33.68 -33.55 8.86
CA GLU A 242 32.51 -33.60 9.74
C GLU A 242 32.01 -32.18 9.98
N VAL A 243 30.77 -31.86 9.57
CA VAL A 243 30.16 -30.57 9.91
C VAL A 243 29.26 -30.70 11.14
N SER A 244 28.88 -29.59 11.75
CA SER A 244 28.06 -29.58 12.97
C SER A 244 26.57 -29.82 12.69
N LEU A 245 26.25 -30.33 11.51
CA LEU A 245 24.90 -30.79 11.19
C LEU A 245 24.68 -32.16 11.83
N LYS A 246 23.42 -32.53 12.01
CA LYS A 246 23.07 -33.85 12.48
C LYS A 246 23.18 -34.81 11.29
N ASP A 247 23.96 -35.87 11.43
CA ASP A 247 23.98 -36.97 10.46
C ASP A 247 22.60 -37.60 10.35
N ILE A 248 22.01 -37.53 9.16
CA ILE A 248 20.73 -38.18 8.87
C ILE A 248 21.00 -39.53 8.22
N SER A 249 20.76 -40.59 8.99
CA SER A 249 21.21 -41.94 8.66
C SER A 249 20.25 -42.71 7.73
N SER A 250 19.03 -42.21 7.54
CA SER A 250 18.01 -42.86 6.71
C SER A 250 17.09 -41.86 6.02
N ALA A 251 16.50 -42.24 4.88
CA ALA A 251 15.59 -41.37 4.15
C ALA A 251 14.31 -41.04 4.96
N SER A 252 13.91 -41.93 5.87
CA SER A 252 12.76 -41.79 6.76
C SER A 252 13.01 -40.92 7.99
N GLU A 253 14.27 -40.71 8.37
CA GLU A 253 14.62 -39.84 9.50
C GLU A 253 14.48 -38.37 9.05
N PRO A 254 13.64 -37.55 9.68
CA PRO A 254 13.45 -36.15 9.26
C PRO A 254 14.68 -35.29 9.56
N ASP A 255 14.93 -34.30 8.70
CA ASP A 255 15.80 -33.18 9.05
C ASP A 255 15.02 -32.20 9.94
N ASP A 256 15.52 -31.92 11.14
CA ASP A 256 14.89 -31.00 12.08
C ASP A 256 15.24 -29.53 11.80
N LYS A 257 16.19 -29.29 10.89
CA LYS A 257 16.60 -27.96 10.44
C LYS A 257 16.06 -27.65 9.06
N THR A 258 15.71 -26.39 8.83
CA THR A 258 15.35 -25.91 7.49
C THR A 258 16.58 -25.84 6.58
N GLY A 259 16.37 -25.75 5.26
CA GLY A 259 17.49 -25.54 4.33
C GLY A 259 18.28 -24.27 4.65
N GLN A 260 17.61 -23.23 5.17
CA GLN A 260 18.26 -22.01 5.64
C GLN A 260 19.21 -22.27 6.81
N GLN A 261 18.73 -22.93 7.86
CA GLN A 261 19.55 -23.22 9.04
C GLN A 261 20.75 -24.12 8.70
N ASN A 262 20.57 -25.09 7.80
CA ASN A 262 21.67 -25.90 7.31
C ASN A 262 22.66 -25.07 6.48
N THR A 263 22.16 -24.24 5.57
CA THR A 263 23.00 -23.36 4.74
C THR A 263 23.84 -22.42 5.60
N ASP A 264 23.27 -21.82 6.64
CA ASP A 264 23.97 -20.93 7.57
C ASP A 264 25.15 -21.62 8.26
N VAL A 265 24.97 -22.89 8.66
CA VAL A 265 26.07 -23.72 9.17
C VAL A 265 27.12 -23.92 8.08
N LEU A 266 26.73 -24.40 6.90
CA LEU A 266 27.65 -24.75 5.81
C LEU A 266 28.48 -23.57 5.31
N VAL A 267 27.94 -22.35 5.33
CA VAL A 267 28.64 -21.13 4.91
C VAL A 267 29.30 -20.36 6.05
N SER A 268 29.26 -20.86 7.28
CA SER A 268 29.86 -20.20 8.44
C SER A 268 31.39 -20.08 8.31
N ASP A 269 31.99 -19.17 9.09
CA ASP A 269 33.45 -18.97 9.11
C ASP A 269 34.22 -20.24 9.51
N THR A 270 33.57 -21.15 10.24
CA THR A 270 34.10 -22.47 10.60
C THR A 270 34.41 -23.30 9.35
N TYR A 271 33.55 -23.29 8.33
CA TYR A 271 33.62 -24.23 7.22
C TYR A 271 34.04 -23.60 5.89
N ARG A 272 33.70 -22.33 5.62
CA ARG A 272 33.93 -21.67 4.32
C ARG A 272 35.38 -21.66 3.82
N ASN A 273 36.36 -21.80 4.71
CA ASN A 273 37.78 -21.77 4.37
C ASN A 273 38.46 -23.15 4.46
N ILE A 274 37.72 -24.21 4.78
CA ILE A 274 38.28 -25.56 4.88
C ILE A 274 38.49 -26.12 3.48
N ASN A 275 39.73 -26.52 3.16
CA ASN A 275 40.05 -27.29 1.98
C ASN A 275 39.81 -28.77 2.26
N ASP A 276 38.94 -29.40 1.48
CA ASP A 276 38.56 -30.82 1.66
C ASP A 276 39.59 -31.81 1.07
N GLY A 277 40.64 -31.32 0.42
CA GLY A 277 41.65 -32.15 -0.26
C GLY A 277 41.14 -32.85 -1.53
N LEU A 278 39.87 -32.63 -1.92
CA LEU A 278 39.19 -33.21 -3.08
C LEU A 278 38.72 -32.12 -4.08
N GLY A 279 39.34 -30.95 -3.98
CA GLY A 279 39.19 -29.86 -4.94
C GLY A 279 38.05 -28.90 -4.61
N SER A 280 37.58 -28.86 -3.36
CA SER A 280 36.65 -27.84 -2.88
C SER A 280 37.25 -27.08 -1.69
N ILE A 281 36.93 -25.80 -1.61
CA ILE A 281 37.10 -25.00 -0.39
C ILE A 281 35.68 -24.65 0.06
N GLY A 282 35.36 -24.90 1.33
CA GLY A 282 34.02 -24.71 1.85
C GLY A 282 32.98 -25.64 1.22
N SER A 283 31.72 -25.18 1.19
CA SER A 283 30.60 -25.87 0.53
C SER A 283 30.17 -25.09 -0.73
N PRO A 284 30.69 -25.43 -1.93
CA PRO A 284 30.42 -24.67 -3.14
C PRO A 284 28.94 -24.56 -3.50
N ALA A 285 28.13 -25.58 -3.21
CA ALA A 285 26.68 -25.54 -3.42
C ALA A 285 25.98 -24.53 -2.50
N ALA A 286 26.26 -24.57 -1.19
CA ALA A 286 25.67 -23.66 -0.21
C ALA A 286 26.14 -22.21 -0.41
N GLU A 287 27.44 -22.02 -0.69
CA GLU A 287 28.02 -20.71 -0.99
C GLU A 287 27.44 -20.10 -2.27
N TYR A 288 27.22 -20.92 -3.31
CA TYR A 288 26.55 -20.48 -4.52
C TYR A 288 25.14 -19.96 -4.22
N CYS A 289 24.32 -20.72 -3.47
CA CYS A 289 23.00 -20.26 -3.06
C CYS A 289 23.08 -18.92 -2.31
N ARG A 290 23.94 -18.82 -1.29
CA ARG A 290 24.10 -17.59 -0.49
C ARG A 290 24.56 -16.40 -1.31
N SER A 291 25.45 -16.59 -2.28
CA SER A 291 25.91 -15.52 -3.17
C SER A 291 24.78 -14.89 -3.99
N LEU A 292 23.67 -15.61 -4.17
CA LEU A 292 22.47 -15.15 -4.86
C LEU A 292 21.37 -14.66 -3.91
N GLY A 293 21.55 -14.76 -2.58
CA GLY A 293 20.53 -14.48 -1.58
C GLY A 293 19.55 -15.63 -1.31
N TYR A 294 19.93 -16.88 -1.63
CA TYR A 294 19.10 -18.10 -1.50
C TYR A 294 19.79 -19.16 -0.67
N ASP A 295 19.05 -20.15 -0.22
CA ASP A 295 19.46 -21.28 0.60
C ASP A 295 19.54 -22.55 -0.23
N LEU A 296 20.35 -23.50 0.21
CA LEU A 296 20.33 -24.86 -0.30
C LEU A 296 19.23 -25.64 0.43
N PRO A 297 18.21 -26.18 -0.27
CA PRO A 297 17.07 -26.81 0.38
C PRO A 297 17.48 -28.04 1.19
N ASN A 298 16.87 -28.28 2.35
CA ASN A 298 17.00 -29.55 3.06
C ASN A 298 16.26 -30.67 2.30
N LYS A 299 16.32 -31.91 2.78
CA LYS A 299 15.80 -33.05 2.00
C LYS A 299 14.28 -33.05 1.90
N GLU A 300 13.57 -32.56 2.91
CA GLU A 300 12.11 -32.38 2.91
C GLU A 300 11.68 -31.28 1.93
N GLU A 301 12.35 -30.14 1.94
CA GLU A 301 12.14 -29.03 0.98
C GLU A 301 12.42 -29.51 -0.44
N LEU A 302 13.47 -30.31 -0.65
CA LEU A 302 13.79 -30.87 -1.96
C LEU A 302 12.72 -31.87 -2.44
N TYR A 303 12.15 -32.67 -1.53
CA TYR A 303 11.00 -33.52 -1.84
C TYR A 303 9.77 -32.69 -2.20
N PHE A 304 9.54 -31.58 -1.50
CA PHE A 304 8.45 -30.65 -1.80
C PHE A 304 8.62 -30.00 -3.19
N ILE A 305 9.83 -29.56 -3.55
CA ILE A 305 10.15 -29.07 -4.91
C ILE A 305 9.81 -30.13 -5.96
N TRP A 306 10.19 -31.39 -5.73
CA TRP A 306 9.88 -32.48 -6.66
C TRP A 306 8.37 -32.71 -6.84
N GLN A 307 7.59 -32.58 -5.76
CA GLN A 307 6.12 -32.69 -5.82
C GLN A 307 5.51 -31.56 -6.66
N SER A 308 6.13 -30.38 -6.65
CA SER A 308 5.72 -29.19 -7.41
C SER A 308 6.28 -29.12 -8.83
N ARG A 309 7.02 -30.13 -9.31
CA ARG A 309 7.76 -30.04 -10.59
C ARG A 309 6.91 -29.68 -11.80
N GLU A 310 5.68 -30.21 -11.91
CA GLU A 310 4.81 -29.91 -13.05
C GLU A 310 4.39 -28.44 -13.08
N VAL A 311 4.12 -27.87 -11.90
CA VAL A 311 3.82 -26.45 -11.75
C VAL A 311 5.05 -25.63 -12.06
N ILE A 312 6.20 -25.99 -11.49
CA ILE A 312 7.50 -25.33 -11.73
C ILE A 312 7.81 -25.30 -13.23
N ASP A 313 7.73 -26.43 -13.93
CA ASP A 313 8.01 -26.52 -15.37
C ASP A 313 7.02 -25.71 -16.21
N SER A 314 5.79 -25.54 -15.75
CA SER A 314 4.79 -24.73 -16.47
C SER A 314 5.06 -23.22 -16.39
N VAL A 315 5.85 -22.77 -15.41
CA VAL A 315 6.12 -21.35 -15.14
C VAL A 315 7.59 -20.96 -15.26
N ASP A 316 8.50 -21.92 -15.18
CA ASP A 316 9.90 -21.73 -15.57
C ASP A 316 9.94 -21.34 -17.04
N GLY A 317 10.34 -20.10 -17.31
CA GLY A 317 10.52 -19.56 -18.66
C GLY A 317 11.79 -20.10 -19.33
N GLU A 318 12.63 -19.20 -19.86
CA GLU A 318 13.88 -19.58 -20.53
C GLU A 318 14.91 -20.19 -19.56
N GLY A 319 15.49 -21.34 -19.94
CA GLY A 319 16.51 -22.04 -19.17
C GLY A 319 16.35 -23.56 -19.29
N ASN A 320 17.15 -24.31 -18.52
CA ASN A 320 16.89 -25.73 -18.34
C ASN A 320 15.84 -25.90 -17.24
N THR A 321 14.61 -26.21 -17.65
CA THR A 321 13.50 -26.57 -16.75
C THR A 321 13.84 -27.84 -15.95
N LEU A 322 13.06 -28.16 -14.91
CA LEU A 322 13.25 -29.45 -14.23
C LEU A 322 12.99 -30.61 -15.21
N GLY A 323 12.02 -30.45 -16.12
CA GLY A 323 11.73 -31.37 -17.21
C GLY A 323 12.87 -31.54 -18.23
N ASP A 324 13.63 -30.48 -18.52
CA ASP A 324 14.82 -30.56 -19.39
C ASP A 324 15.91 -31.42 -18.76
N TYR A 325 16.08 -31.34 -17.44
CA TYR A 325 17.05 -32.19 -16.75
C TYR A 325 16.74 -33.68 -16.95
N ILE A 326 15.45 -34.04 -16.95
CA ILE A 326 14.98 -35.40 -17.22
C ILE A 326 15.35 -35.83 -18.66
N SER A 327 15.30 -34.89 -19.60
CA SER A 327 15.43 -35.15 -21.04
C SER A 327 16.88 -35.16 -21.55
N TYR A 328 17.78 -34.37 -20.96
CA TYR A 328 19.22 -34.32 -21.33
C TYR A 328 20.04 -35.51 -20.83
N GLY A 329 19.42 -36.70 -20.73
CA GLY A 329 20.04 -37.93 -20.27
C GLY A 329 21.35 -38.27 -20.98
N LEU A 330 22.46 -37.81 -20.44
CA LEU A 330 23.79 -38.41 -20.56
C LEU A 330 23.86 -39.69 -19.70
N GLY A 331 22.82 -40.52 -19.77
CA GLY A 331 22.72 -41.83 -19.09
C GLY A 331 22.79 -41.81 -17.54
N GLY A 332 22.78 -40.65 -16.89
CA GLY A 332 22.88 -40.51 -15.43
C GLY A 332 21.61 -39.98 -14.76
N ALA A 333 21.38 -40.39 -13.51
CA ALA A 333 20.32 -39.85 -12.65
C ALA A 333 20.46 -38.33 -12.47
N VAL A 334 19.35 -37.58 -12.56
CA VAL A 334 19.32 -36.13 -12.30
C VAL A 334 19.28 -35.91 -10.80
N LYS A 335 20.47 -35.86 -10.20
CA LYS A 335 20.62 -35.63 -8.77
C LYS A 335 20.58 -34.15 -8.47
N CYS A 336 19.78 -33.76 -7.50
CA CYS A 336 19.76 -32.42 -6.93
C CYS A 336 20.27 -32.49 -5.49
N TRP A 337 21.14 -31.56 -5.12
CA TRP A 337 21.71 -31.49 -3.77
C TRP A 337 20.67 -31.07 -2.73
N SER A 338 20.76 -31.73 -1.58
CA SER A 338 20.19 -31.25 -0.33
C SER A 338 21.27 -30.63 0.56
N SER A 339 20.90 -29.72 1.46
CA SER A 339 21.76 -29.28 2.56
C SER A 339 21.84 -30.28 3.71
N SER A 340 20.98 -31.30 3.72
CA SER A 340 20.98 -32.37 4.72
C SER A 340 22.20 -33.29 4.56
N GLU A 341 22.98 -33.45 5.63
CA GLU A 341 24.13 -34.35 5.67
C GLU A 341 23.70 -35.78 6.02
N CYS A 342 24.32 -36.78 5.40
CA CYS A 342 24.17 -38.18 5.82
C CYS A 342 25.34 -38.61 6.71
N HIS A 343 26.56 -38.31 6.27
CA HIS A 343 27.80 -38.38 7.04
C HIS A 343 28.92 -37.62 6.32
N ARG A 344 30.11 -37.53 6.92
CA ARG A 344 31.28 -36.77 6.39
C ARG A 344 31.61 -36.90 4.90
N ALA A 345 31.27 -38.00 4.22
CA ALA A 345 31.67 -38.24 2.82
C ALA A 345 30.51 -38.13 1.82
N VAL A 346 29.25 -38.17 2.27
CA VAL A 346 28.08 -38.15 1.37
C VAL A 346 26.99 -37.24 1.94
N SER A 347 26.25 -36.59 1.04
CA SER A 347 25.08 -35.80 1.38
C SER A 347 23.84 -36.36 0.69
N TRP A 348 22.66 -36.02 1.21
CA TRP A 348 21.40 -36.41 0.61
C TRP A 348 21.18 -35.70 -0.72
N THR A 349 20.59 -36.43 -1.66
CA THR A 349 20.20 -35.96 -2.98
C THR A 349 18.83 -36.52 -3.34
N MET A 350 18.07 -35.76 -4.12
CA MET A 350 16.87 -36.28 -4.78
C MET A 350 17.19 -36.56 -6.24
N ASP A 351 16.87 -37.76 -6.71
CA ASP A 351 16.79 -38.05 -8.13
C ASP A 351 15.43 -37.62 -8.67
N PHE A 352 15.42 -36.57 -9.48
CA PHE A 352 14.19 -35.99 -10.01
C PHE A 352 13.49 -36.88 -11.05
N ASN A 353 14.22 -37.81 -11.68
CA ASN A 353 13.66 -38.77 -12.62
C ASN A 353 12.89 -39.88 -11.91
N THR A 354 13.44 -40.38 -10.81
CA THR A 354 12.94 -41.59 -10.13
C THR A 354 12.17 -41.32 -8.85
N LYS A 355 12.10 -40.06 -8.39
CA LYS A 355 11.56 -39.68 -7.07
C LYS A 355 12.29 -40.37 -5.92
N THR A 356 13.56 -40.69 -6.10
CA THR A 356 14.31 -41.44 -5.08
C THR A 356 15.19 -40.49 -4.28
N MET A 357 14.95 -40.45 -2.97
CA MET A 357 15.89 -39.85 -2.03
C MET A 357 17.04 -40.83 -1.81
N GLY A 358 18.28 -40.38 -2.06
CA GLY A 358 19.48 -41.19 -1.93
C GLY A 358 20.67 -40.37 -1.49
N VAL A 359 21.81 -41.02 -1.31
CA VAL A 359 23.07 -40.34 -0.96
C VAL A 359 23.98 -40.22 -2.17
N TYR A 360 24.79 -39.17 -2.21
CA TYR A 360 25.78 -38.96 -3.27
C TYR A 360 27.09 -38.42 -2.69
N PRO A 361 28.27 -38.85 -3.21
CA PRO A 361 29.55 -38.37 -2.72
C PRO A 361 29.67 -36.86 -2.87
N LYS A 362 30.11 -36.19 -1.80
CA LYS A 362 30.13 -34.72 -1.71
C LYS A 362 31.06 -34.07 -2.75
N GLU A 363 32.03 -34.82 -3.27
CA GLU A 363 32.94 -34.41 -4.33
C GLU A 363 32.35 -34.50 -5.76
N GLY A 364 31.17 -35.13 -5.93
CA GLY A 364 30.47 -35.22 -7.21
C GLY A 364 29.71 -33.94 -7.55
N ASP A 365 29.43 -33.73 -8.84
CA ASP A 365 28.57 -32.62 -9.29
C ASP A 365 27.11 -33.04 -9.29
N ALA A 366 26.24 -32.22 -8.71
CA ALA A 366 24.80 -32.37 -8.77
C ALA A 366 24.13 -30.99 -8.90
N TRP A 367 22.87 -30.96 -9.32
CA TRP A 367 22.13 -29.72 -9.51
C TRP A 367 21.85 -29.03 -8.18
N VAL A 368 22.02 -27.72 -8.17
CA VAL A 368 21.63 -26.87 -7.05
C VAL A 368 20.34 -26.16 -7.42
N LEU A 369 19.34 -26.28 -6.54
CA LEU A 369 18.02 -25.65 -6.65
C LEU A 369 17.87 -24.60 -5.55
N PRO A 370 18.34 -23.35 -5.75
CA PRO A 370 18.31 -22.35 -4.69
C PRO A 370 16.87 -22.02 -4.28
N VAL A 371 16.60 -21.99 -2.97
CA VAL A 371 15.29 -21.62 -2.42
C VAL A 371 15.39 -20.44 -1.48
N ARG A 372 14.29 -19.74 -1.20
CA ARG A 372 14.22 -18.82 -0.06
C ARG A 372 12.88 -18.93 0.64
N ARG A 373 12.87 -18.49 1.89
CA ARG A 373 11.68 -18.49 2.75
C ARG A 373 11.13 -17.07 2.88
N VAL A 374 9.81 -16.95 2.82
CA VAL A 374 9.08 -15.70 3.09
C VAL A 374 8.06 -16.00 4.19
N PRO A 375 8.09 -15.32 5.34
CA PRO A 375 7.09 -15.53 6.40
C PRO A 375 5.66 -15.43 5.87
N VAL A 376 4.80 -16.34 6.30
CA VAL A 376 3.37 -16.41 5.94
C VAL A 376 2.60 -15.18 6.44
#